data_AF-A0A978UB48-F1
#
_entry.id   AF-A0A978UB48-F1
#
_cell.length_a   1.000
_cell.length_b   1.000
_cell.length_c   1.000
_cell.angle_alpha   90.00
_cell.angle_beta   90.00
_cell.angle_gamma   90.00
#
_symmetry.space_group_name_H-M   'P 1'
#
loop_
_entity.id
_entity.type
_entity.pdbx_description
1 polymer ?
#
loop_
_entity_poly.entity_id
_entity_poly.type
_entity_poly.pdbx_seq_one_letter_code
_entity_poly.pdbx_strand_id
1 'polypeptide(L)'
;MWKITEDYSSDKKKREPREEERKRESEREMEKYFGNAYRGDPGVPHADADRFVNIWIGSAAFSVLTFFNPYMWQLSNQMNWHDKAMLFEQYHWKKAMKKGQPYKFKWNQYMDKDLRDSYYFNWPVYFP
;
A
#
# COMPACT_ATOMS: atom_id res chain seq x y z
N MET A 1 33.06 -29.85 49.74
CA MET A 1 31.66 -29.53 49.39
C MET A 1 31.35 -28.02 49.42
N TRP A 2 32.06 -27.19 50.19
CA TRP A 2 31.82 -25.74 50.32
C TRP A 2 32.39 -24.83 49.22
N LYS A 3 33.39 -25.27 48.44
CA LYS A 3 33.98 -24.43 47.37
C LYS A 3 33.06 -24.18 46.17
N ILE A 4 32.19 -25.15 45.85
CA ILE A 4 31.34 -25.09 44.66
C ILE A 4 30.27 -23.99 44.79
N THR A 5 29.78 -23.73 46.01
CA THR A 5 28.71 -22.73 46.25
C THR A 5 29.23 -21.29 46.26
N GLU A 6 30.46 -21.05 46.72
CA GLU A 6 31.10 -19.72 46.66
C GLU A 6 31.44 -19.31 45.23
N ASP A 7 31.98 -20.25 44.44
CA ASP A 7 32.27 -20.01 43.03
C ASP A 7 30.99 -19.63 42.28
N TYR A 8 29.89 -20.37 42.49
CA TYR A 8 28.59 -20.09 41.86
C TYR A 8 27.99 -18.72 42.26
N SER A 9 28.12 -18.35 43.54
CA SER A 9 27.63 -17.06 44.05
C SER A 9 28.46 -15.88 43.51
N SER A 10 29.79 -16.05 43.40
CA SER A 10 30.69 -15.02 42.88
C SER A 10 30.48 -14.78 41.38
N ASP A 11 30.21 -15.85 40.63
CA ASP A 11 30.00 -15.80 39.19
C ASP A 11 28.64 -15.19 38.85
N LYS A 12 27.59 -15.50 39.64
CA LYS A 12 26.27 -14.88 39.50
C LYS A 12 26.33 -13.36 39.73
N LYS A 13 27.04 -12.92 40.77
CA LYS A 13 27.24 -11.50 41.09
C LYS A 13 27.97 -10.71 40.00
N LYS A 14 28.80 -11.38 39.19
CA LYS A 14 29.51 -10.77 38.04
C LYS A 14 28.70 -10.80 36.73
N ARG A 15 27.75 -11.73 36.59
CA ARG A 15 26.92 -11.89 35.38
C ARG A 15 25.75 -10.93 35.32
N GLU A 16 25.08 -10.70 36.45
CA GLU A 16 23.94 -9.76 36.55
C GLU A 16 24.27 -8.33 36.05
N PRO A 17 25.35 -7.66 36.51
CA PRO A 17 25.68 -6.32 36.02
C PRO A 17 26.06 -6.31 34.53
N ARG A 18 26.67 -7.39 34.02
CA ARG A 18 27.04 -7.53 32.59
C ARG A 18 25.83 -7.76 31.69
N GLU A 19 24.78 -8.39 32.18
CA GLU A 19 23.52 -8.56 31.45
C GLU A 19 22.71 -7.27 31.41
N GLU A 20 22.68 -6.51 32.51
CA GLU A 20 22.06 -5.19 32.50
C GLU A 20 22.77 -4.21 31.57
N GLU A 21 24.10 -4.22 31.54
CA GLU A 21 24.88 -3.37 30.66
C GLU A 21 24.63 -3.70 29.18
N ARG A 22 24.58 -5.00 28.84
CA ARG A 22 24.20 -5.47 27.49
C ARG A 22 22.77 -5.09 27.11
N LYS A 23 21.82 -5.13 28.05
CA LYS A 23 20.44 -4.68 27.80
C LYS A 23 20.41 -3.18 27.50
N ARG A 24 21.10 -2.36 28.30
CA ARG A 24 21.19 -0.90 28.07
C ARG A 24 21.90 -0.54 26.78
N GLU A 25 22.88 -1.34 26.35
CA GLU A 25 23.53 -1.19 25.04
C GLU A 25 22.56 -1.54 23.91
N SER A 26 21.83 -2.66 24.01
CA SER A 26 20.82 -3.02 23.02
C SER A 26 19.69 -2.00 22.92
N GLU A 27 19.26 -1.43 24.05
CA GLU A 27 18.26 -0.35 24.07
C GLU A 27 18.80 0.92 23.39
N ARG A 28 20.06 1.29 23.63
CA ARG A 28 20.71 2.42 22.93
C ARG A 28 20.89 2.18 21.43
N GLU A 29 21.22 0.96 21.02
CA GLU A 29 21.29 0.61 19.60
C GLU A 29 19.91 0.67 18.95
N MET A 30 18.88 0.12 19.58
CA MET A 30 17.51 0.19 19.10
C MET A 30 17.02 1.65 19.03
N GLU A 31 17.30 2.48 20.02
CA GLU A 31 16.98 3.91 19.96
C GLU A 31 17.78 4.65 18.88
N LYS A 32 19.03 4.27 18.60
CA LYS A 32 19.82 4.89 17.54
C LYS A 32 19.31 4.51 16.15
N TYR A 33 18.94 3.25 15.94
CA TYR A 33 18.41 2.77 14.66
C TYR A 33 16.96 3.22 14.43
N PHE A 34 16.09 3.15 15.43
CA PHE A 34 14.67 3.48 15.27
C PHE A 34 14.34 4.94 15.65
N GLY A 35 15.07 5.53 16.60
CA GLY A 35 14.82 6.90 17.03
C GLY A 35 15.03 7.90 15.90
N ASN A 36 16.05 7.73 15.04
CA ASN A 36 16.26 8.64 13.92
C ASN A 36 15.19 8.49 12.82
N ALA A 37 14.70 7.27 12.58
CA ALA A 37 13.66 6.99 11.59
C ALA A 37 12.28 7.56 11.99
N TYR A 38 11.98 7.62 13.30
CA TYR A 38 10.67 8.03 13.81
C TYR A 38 10.64 9.40 14.51
N ARG A 39 11.79 10.03 14.83
CA ARG A 39 11.85 11.40 15.41
C ARG A 39 11.81 12.52 14.39
N GLY A 40 11.66 12.21 13.11
CA GLY A 40 11.45 13.21 12.08
C GLY A 40 12.74 13.92 11.64
N ASP A 41 13.80 13.16 11.38
CA ASP A 41 14.95 13.68 10.62
C ASP A 41 14.44 14.25 9.28
N PRO A 42 14.72 15.53 8.95
CA PRO A 42 14.25 16.17 7.71
C PRO A 42 14.72 15.46 6.43
N GLY A 43 15.67 14.52 6.51
CA GLY A 43 16.06 13.64 5.42
C GLY A 43 15.12 12.45 5.15
N VAL A 44 14.15 12.18 6.05
CA VAL A 44 13.19 11.07 5.92
C VAL A 44 11.88 11.62 5.34
N PRO A 45 11.41 11.13 4.17
CA PRO A 45 10.29 11.73 3.42
C PRO A 45 8.92 11.67 4.12
N HIS A 46 8.85 11.14 5.33
CA HIS A 46 7.66 11.04 6.18
C HIS A 46 7.66 12.02 7.37
N ALA A 47 8.72 12.83 7.54
CA ALA A 47 8.91 13.73 8.69
C ALA A 47 8.33 15.15 8.53
N ASP A 48 8.05 15.57 7.29
CA ASP A 48 7.51 16.90 7.01
C ASP A 48 6.05 17.01 7.45
N ALA A 49 5.72 18.05 8.23
CA ALA A 49 4.36 18.32 8.70
C ALA A 49 3.36 18.49 7.54
N ASP A 50 3.76 19.14 6.45
CA ASP A 50 2.91 19.31 5.25
C ASP A 50 2.65 17.98 4.53
N ARG A 51 3.64 17.07 4.51
CA ARG A 51 3.46 15.72 3.95
C ARG A 51 2.59 14.86 4.86
N PHE A 52 2.72 15.03 6.17
CA PHE A 52 1.88 14.34 7.15
C PHE A 52 0.41 14.74 6.98
N VAL A 53 0.09 16.03 6.86
CA VAL A 53 -1.28 16.49 6.61
C VAL A 53 -1.83 15.96 5.29
N ASN A 54 -1.04 15.94 4.21
CA ASN A 54 -1.46 15.34 2.94
C ASN A 54 -1.75 13.84 3.05
N ILE A 55 -0.97 13.10 3.83
CA ILE A 55 -1.22 11.67 4.10
C ILE A 55 -2.52 11.51 4.88
N TRP A 56 -2.77 12.33 5.90
CA TRP A 56 -4.03 12.29 6.67
C TRP A 56 -5.25 12.62 5.84
N ILE A 57 -5.17 13.63 4.97
CA ILE A 57 -6.27 13.98 4.05
C ILE A 57 -6.51 12.82 3.08
N GLY A 58 -5.45 12.23 2.52
CA GLY A 58 -5.55 11.07 1.64
C GLY A 58 -6.18 9.87 2.33
N SER A 59 -5.74 9.54 3.55
CA SER A 59 -6.29 8.44 4.34
C SER A 59 -7.74 8.69 4.75
N ALA A 60 -8.09 9.90 5.21
CA ALA A 60 -9.45 10.25 5.58
C ALA A 60 -10.41 10.19 4.38
N ALA A 61 -10.01 10.75 3.24
CA ALA A 61 -10.78 10.67 2.00
C ALA A 61 -10.97 9.22 1.54
N PHE A 62 -9.91 8.40 1.61
CA PHE A 62 -9.98 6.97 1.28
C PHE A 62 -10.91 6.20 2.22
N SER A 63 -10.86 6.46 3.53
CA SER A 63 -11.75 5.81 4.52
C SER A 63 -13.21 6.15 4.28
N VAL A 64 -13.53 7.43 4.02
CA VAL A 64 -14.90 7.86 3.70
C VAL A 64 -15.40 7.17 2.43
N LEU A 65 -14.60 7.16 1.36
CA LEU A 65 -14.96 6.51 0.11
C LEU A 65 -15.18 5.00 0.28
N THR A 66 -14.35 4.34 1.07
CA THR A 66 -14.47 2.90 1.33
C THR A 66 -15.69 2.56 2.19
N PHE A 67 -16.08 3.46 3.11
CA PHE A 67 -17.28 3.29 3.93
C PHE A 67 -18.57 3.42 3.12
N PHE A 68 -18.63 4.38 2.19
CA PHE A 68 -19.80 4.56 1.32
C PHE A 68 -19.86 3.56 0.17
N ASN A 69 -18.72 3.02 -0.25
CA ASN A 69 -18.63 2.12 -1.39
C ASN A 69 -17.85 0.85 -1.01
N PRO A 70 -18.50 -0.13 -0.36
CA PRO A 70 -17.84 -1.32 0.19
C PRO A 70 -17.20 -2.22 -0.89
N TYR A 71 -17.51 -1.97 -2.16
CA TYR A 71 -17.01 -2.71 -3.32
C TYR A 71 -15.78 -2.08 -3.99
N MET A 72 -15.16 -1.05 -3.41
CA MET A 72 -13.90 -0.47 -3.92
C MET A 72 -12.79 -1.53 -4.11
N TRP A 73 -12.81 -2.60 -3.32
CA TRP A 73 -11.89 -3.74 -3.46
C TRP A 73 -12.07 -4.50 -4.79
N GLN A 74 -13.25 -4.50 -5.41
CA GLN A 74 -13.49 -5.16 -6.72
C GLN A 74 -12.82 -4.43 -7.90
N LEU A 75 -12.46 -3.14 -7.72
CA LEU A 75 -11.63 -2.40 -8.68
C LEU A 75 -10.22 -2.99 -8.80
N SER A 76 -9.80 -3.80 -7.83
CA SER A 76 -8.45 -4.40 -7.77
C SER A 76 -8.31 -5.69 -8.57
N ASN A 77 -9.34 -6.11 -9.32
CA ASN A 77 -9.14 -7.09 -10.39
C ASN A 77 -8.28 -6.46 -11.49
N GLN A 78 -6.97 -6.44 -11.26
CA GLN A 78 -5.93 -5.82 -12.10
C GLN A 78 -5.93 -6.33 -13.55
N MET A 79 -6.72 -7.37 -13.85
CA MET A 79 -6.81 -8.04 -15.14
C MET A 79 -8.25 -8.08 -15.66
N ASN A 80 -8.96 -6.95 -15.58
CA ASN A 80 -10.22 -6.80 -16.30
C ASN A 80 -9.96 -6.77 -17.82
N TRP A 81 -10.47 -7.77 -18.55
CA TRP A 81 -10.35 -7.83 -20.01
C TRP A 81 -10.99 -6.60 -20.68
N HIS A 82 -12.06 -6.04 -20.10
CA HIS A 82 -12.73 -4.86 -20.61
C HIS A 82 -11.79 -3.65 -20.64
N ASP A 83 -10.99 -3.45 -19.59
CA ASP A 83 -10.05 -2.33 -19.52
C ASP A 83 -8.99 -2.42 -20.63
N LYS A 84 -8.53 -3.63 -20.94
CA LYS A 84 -7.61 -3.86 -22.07
C LYS A 84 -8.26 -3.57 -23.42
N ALA A 85 -9.52 -3.98 -23.60
CA ALA A 85 -10.28 -3.67 -24.81
C ALA A 85 -10.47 -2.15 -24.99
N MET A 86 -10.79 -1.44 -23.90
CA MET A 86 -10.93 0.02 -23.91
C MET A 86 -9.61 0.75 -24.17
N LEU A 87 -8.49 0.28 -23.60
CA LEU A 87 -7.16 0.82 -23.90
C LEU A 87 -6.76 0.64 -25.38
N PHE A 88 -7.08 -0.52 -25.96
CA PHE A 88 -6.86 -0.79 -27.38
C PHE A 88 -7.68 0.16 -28.27
N GLU A 89 -8.96 0.36 -27.97
CA GLU A 89 -9.78 1.34 -28.67
C GLU A 89 -9.24 2.76 -28.53
N GLN A 90 -8.86 3.16 -27.31
CA GLN A 90 -8.32 4.49 -27.05
C GLN A 90 -7.03 4.74 -27.85
N TYR A 91 -6.15 3.74 -27.98
CA TYR A 91 -4.94 3.84 -28.81
C TYR A 91 -5.28 4.12 -30.27
N HIS A 92 -6.23 3.37 -30.84
CA HIS A 92 -6.65 3.55 -32.22
C HIS A 92 -7.37 4.88 -32.45
N TRP A 93 -8.20 5.30 -31.51
CA TRP A 93 -8.86 6.60 -31.54
C TRP A 93 -7.84 7.75 -31.53
N LYS A 94 -6.86 7.72 -30.63
CA LYS A 94 -5.77 8.72 -30.59
C LYS A 94 -4.98 8.75 -31.91
N LYS A 95 -4.75 7.60 -32.54
CA LYS A 95 -4.08 7.51 -33.85
C LYS A 95 -4.93 8.10 -34.98
N ALA A 96 -6.23 7.89 -34.98
CA ALA A 96 -7.16 8.49 -35.94
C ALA A 96 -7.28 10.01 -35.74
N MET A 97 -7.33 10.47 -34.49
CA MET A 97 -7.37 11.89 -34.12
C MET A 97 -6.11 12.63 -34.59
N LYS A 98 -4.92 12.03 -34.43
CA LYS A 98 -3.66 12.57 -34.99
C LYS A 98 -3.66 12.69 -36.52
N LYS A 99 -4.45 11.87 -37.20
CA LYS A 99 -4.61 11.88 -38.67
C LYS A 99 -5.80 12.73 -39.13
N GLY A 100 -6.57 13.34 -38.22
CA GLY A 100 -7.79 14.07 -38.54
C GLY A 100 -8.90 13.19 -39.13
N GLN A 101 -8.86 11.87 -38.91
CA GLN A 101 -9.83 10.94 -39.48
C GLN A 101 -10.94 10.61 -38.48
N PRO A 102 -12.21 10.49 -38.92
CA PRO A 102 -13.28 10.03 -38.06
C PRO A 102 -13.03 8.57 -37.65
N TYR A 103 -13.13 8.29 -36.35
CA TYR A 103 -12.98 6.93 -35.80
C TYR A 103 -14.35 6.39 -35.37
N LYS A 104 -14.69 5.18 -35.83
CA LYS A 104 -15.86 4.45 -35.37
C LYS A 104 -15.43 3.47 -34.29
N PHE A 105 -15.98 3.63 -33.09
CA PHE A 105 -15.77 2.71 -31.97
C PHE A 105 -16.34 1.33 -32.33
N LYS A 106 -15.51 0.30 -32.21
CA LYS A 106 -15.89 -1.08 -32.53
C LYS A 106 -16.77 -1.67 -31.43
N TRP A 107 -16.61 -1.20 -30.19
CA TRP A 107 -17.42 -1.59 -29.05
C TRP A 107 -18.92 -1.38 -29.30
N ASN A 108 -19.26 -0.25 -29.93
CA ASN A 108 -20.64 0.09 -30.31
C ASN A 108 -21.12 -0.61 -31.60
N GLN A 109 -20.23 -1.26 -32.35
CA GLN A 109 -20.59 -2.03 -33.56
C GLN A 109 -20.80 -3.50 -33.24
N TYR A 110 -20.07 -4.03 -32.26
CA TYR A 110 -20.13 -5.43 -31.87
C TYR A 110 -21.38 -5.74 -31.01
N MET A 111 -21.78 -4.84 -30.12
CA MET A 111 -22.94 -5.04 -29.25
C MET A 111 -24.13 -4.18 -29.69
N ASP A 112 -25.30 -4.83 -29.84
CA ASP A 112 -26.57 -4.12 -29.94
C ASP A 112 -26.91 -3.41 -28.63
N LYS A 113 -27.79 -2.41 -28.67
CA LYS A 113 -28.11 -1.56 -27.51
C LYS A 113 -28.55 -2.39 -26.30
N ASP A 114 -29.45 -3.34 -26.51
CA ASP A 114 -30.00 -4.19 -25.45
C ASP A 114 -28.95 -5.14 -24.86
N LEU A 115 -28.03 -5.63 -25.71
CA LEU A 115 -26.91 -6.46 -25.28
C LEU A 115 -25.92 -5.64 -24.44
N ARG A 116 -25.67 -4.39 -24.83
CA ARG A 116 -24.78 -3.49 -24.09
C ARG A 116 -25.36 -3.12 -22.72
N ASP A 117 -26.65 -2.81 -22.66
CA ASP A 117 -27.33 -2.43 -21.43
C ASP A 117 -27.36 -3.61 -20.45
N SER A 118 -27.63 -4.83 -20.94
CA SER A 118 -27.53 -6.05 -20.12
C SER A 118 -26.09 -6.38 -19.69
N TYR A 119 -25.09 -6.11 -20.54
CA TYR A 119 -23.67 -6.28 -20.22
C TYR A 119 -23.22 -5.37 -19.07
N TYR A 120 -23.62 -4.10 -19.06
CA TYR A 120 -23.30 -3.19 -17.97
C TYR A 120 -24.14 -3.45 -16.71
N PHE A 121 -25.38 -3.92 -16.84
CA PHE A 121 -26.18 -4.35 -15.69
C PHE A 121 -25.55 -5.55 -14.97
N ASN A 122 -25.06 -6.53 -15.73
CA ASN A 122 -24.39 -7.72 -15.21
C ASN A 122 -22.88 -7.51 -14.95
N TRP A 123 -22.40 -6.27 -15.00
CA TRP A 123 -20.99 -5.96 -14.79
C TRP A 123 -20.38 -6.56 -13.52
N PRO A 124 -21.06 -6.53 -12.35
CA PRO A 124 -20.55 -7.14 -11.13
C PRO A 124 -20.44 -8.67 -11.20
N VAL A 125 -21.14 -9.31 -12.13
CA VAL A 125 -21.10 -10.77 -12.35
C VAL A 125 -19.92 -11.17 -13.23
N TYR A 126 -19.62 -10.36 -14.26
CA TYR A 126 -18.49 -10.61 -15.15
C TYR A 126 -17.14 -10.25 -14.53
N PHE A 127 -17.13 -9.30 -13.59
CA PHE A 127 -15.92 -8.78 -12.95
C PHE A 127 -16.09 -8.75 -11.41
N PRO A 128 -16.05 -9.93 -10.75
CA PRO A 128 -16.36 -10.09 -9.33
C PRO A 128 -15.25 -9.66 -8.38
#